data_AF-A0A662ITM4-F1
#
_entry.id   AF-A0A662ITM4-F1
#
_cell.length_a   1.000
_cell.length_b   1.000
_cell.length_c   1.000
_cell.angle_alpha   90.00
_cell.angle_beta   90.00
_cell.angle_gamma   90.00
#
_symmetry.space_group_name_H-M   'P 1'
#
loop_
_entity.id
_entity.type
_entity.pdbx_description
1 polymer ?
#
loop_
_entity_poly.entity_id
_entity_poly.type
_entity_poly.pdbx_seq_one_letter_code
_entity_poly.pdbx_strand_id
1 'polypeptide(L)'
;MIYAVGVVSSSREAELKASSSIAQALSSMGYSVVLVSSNGEYAELRGAPLMEVTCARGATFVKANWHVRVEDLQKIMPTEGCIAIVNGFRSRDYIVAAIRSEDLKLCGEKCIAVVPLSREVEEEVRSRGLRLMSVDEVASELLRRALRELLRELPGLNCGDCGYSSCEQMASMVLKGLESLSKCSKRSIPVKLEVDGVEVKLNPFTTRMFAEVLRGLIAILKGVPKKSCRVKLEVHFEELNPAS
;
A
#
# COMPACT_ATOMS: atom_id res chain seq x y z
N MET A 1 6.93 2.03 1.63
CA MET A 1 5.62 1.76 0.99
C MET A 1 4.69 1.21 2.06
N ILE A 2 3.46 1.74 2.15
CA ILE A 2 2.40 1.23 3.04
C ILE A 2 1.26 0.75 2.15
N TYR A 3 0.84 -0.51 2.33
CA TYR A 3 -0.34 -1.04 1.68
C TYR A 3 -1.55 -0.81 2.60
N ALA A 4 -2.42 0.13 2.22
CA ALA A 4 -3.57 0.52 3.03
C ALA A 4 -4.87 -0.10 2.51
N VAL A 5 -5.66 -0.68 3.41
CA VAL A 5 -6.99 -1.23 3.14
C VAL A 5 -8.01 -0.71 4.14
N GLY A 6 -9.22 -0.45 3.67
CA GLY A 6 -10.33 -0.07 4.54
C GLY A 6 -11.02 -1.26 5.20
N VAL A 7 -11.53 -1.10 6.42
CA VAL A 7 -12.54 -1.98 7.01
C VAL A 7 -13.75 -1.13 7.37
N VAL A 8 -14.92 -1.48 6.85
CA VAL A 8 -16.14 -0.69 7.02
C VAL A 8 -17.34 -1.51 7.45
N SER A 9 -18.18 -0.89 8.27
CA SER A 9 -19.45 -1.42 8.74
C SER A 9 -20.40 -0.26 9.06
N SER A 10 -21.66 -0.57 9.32
CA SER A 10 -22.59 0.34 9.99
C SER A 10 -22.33 0.43 11.49
N SER A 11 -21.62 -0.55 12.08
CA SER A 11 -21.27 -0.59 13.50
C SER A 11 -19.77 -0.44 13.72
N ARG A 12 -19.37 0.54 14.54
CA ARG A 12 -17.97 0.72 14.94
C ARG A 12 -17.43 -0.51 15.67
N GLU A 13 -18.25 -1.20 16.46
CA GLU A 13 -17.86 -2.44 17.13
C GLU A 13 -17.51 -3.54 16.12
N ALA A 14 -18.30 -3.67 15.05
CA ALA A 14 -18.05 -4.63 13.99
C ALA A 14 -16.77 -4.30 13.20
N GLU A 15 -16.52 -3.02 12.90
CA GLU A 15 -15.26 -2.58 12.27
C GLU A 15 -14.05 -2.92 13.14
N LEU A 16 -14.10 -2.59 14.43
CA LEU A 16 -13.01 -2.86 15.38
C LEU A 16 -12.77 -4.35 15.57
N LYS A 17 -13.85 -5.15 15.66
CA LYS A 17 -13.75 -6.60 15.79
C LYS A 17 -13.09 -7.23 14.56
N ALA A 18 -13.57 -6.89 13.36
CA ALA A 18 -13.02 -7.44 12.12
C ALA A 18 -11.57 -6.98 11.88
N SER A 19 -11.29 -5.69 12.03
CA SER A 19 -9.93 -5.14 11.84
C SER A 19 -8.93 -5.75 12.82
N SER A 20 -9.31 -5.90 14.09
CA SER A 20 -8.49 -6.57 15.10
C SER A 20 -8.23 -8.05 14.76
N SER A 21 -9.27 -8.81 14.40
CA SER A 21 -9.11 -10.23 14.03
C SER A 21 -8.24 -10.42 12.78
N ILE A 22 -8.40 -9.58 11.75
CA ILE A 22 -7.56 -9.60 10.55
C ILE A 22 -6.11 -9.23 10.89
N ALA A 23 -5.91 -8.20 11.72
CA ALA A 23 -4.58 -7.81 12.15
C ALA A 23 -3.89 -8.91 12.96
N GLN A 24 -4.63 -9.61 13.83
CA GLN A 24 -4.12 -10.74 14.59
C GLN A 24 -3.71 -11.90 13.67
N ALA A 25 -4.52 -12.23 12.66
CA ALA A 25 -4.19 -13.26 11.67
C ALA A 25 -2.92 -12.90 10.86
N LEU A 26 -2.81 -11.66 10.39
CA LEU A 26 -1.60 -11.19 9.69
C LEU A 26 -0.36 -11.16 10.61
N SER A 27 -0.54 -10.78 11.87
CA SER A 27 0.55 -10.72 12.86
C SER A 27 1.02 -12.11 13.26
N SER A 28 0.13 -13.10 13.37
CA SER A 28 0.52 -14.49 13.67
C SER A 28 1.33 -15.13 12.54
N MET A 29 1.14 -14.67 11.30
CA MET A 29 1.98 -14.99 10.14
C MET A 29 3.32 -14.24 10.13
N GLY A 30 3.55 -13.35 11.10
CA GLY A 30 4.79 -12.59 11.30
C GLY A 30 4.88 -11.27 10.52
N TYR A 31 3.78 -10.77 9.94
CA TYR A 31 3.77 -9.52 9.18
C TYR A 31 3.58 -8.28 10.06
N SER A 32 4.14 -7.15 9.61
CA SER A 32 3.97 -5.87 10.26
C SER A 32 2.63 -5.26 9.88
N VAL A 33 1.74 -5.12 10.87
CA VAL A 33 0.40 -4.57 10.68
C VAL A 33 0.25 -3.29 11.50
N VAL A 34 -0.43 -2.31 10.92
CA VAL A 34 -0.85 -1.11 11.62
C VAL A 34 -2.36 -0.97 11.54
N LEU A 35 -2.98 -0.76 12.69
CA LEU A 35 -4.39 -0.38 12.79
C LEU A 35 -4.49 1.13 12.89
N VAL A 36 -5.34 1.74 12.07
CA VAL A 36 -5.62 3.17 12.10
C VAL A 36 -7.11 3.36 12.35
N SER A 37 -7.42 4.06 13.44
CA SER A 37 -8.79 4.35 13.85
C SER A 37 -8.93 5.83 14.20
N SER A 38 -10.05 6.45 13.82
CA SER A 38 -10.42 7.76 14.36
C SER A 38 -11.13 7.57 15.70
N ASN A 39 -10.72 8.30 16.74
CA ASN A 39 -11.40 8.25 18.03
C ASN A 39 -12.21 9.53 18.26
N GLY A 40 -13.54 9.44 18.06
CA GLY A 40 -14.47 10.57 18.20
C GLY A 40 -14.68 11.05 19.63
N GLU A 41 -14.58 10.18 20.63
CA GLU A 41 -14.86 10.54 22.04
C GLU A 41 -13.85 11.56 22.61
N TYR A 42 -12.61 11.58 22.09
CA TYR A 42 -11.61 12.60 22.46
C TYR A 42 -11.69 13.88 21.60
N ALA A 43 -12.40 13.84 20.46
CA ALA A 43 -12.58 15.02 19.60
C ALA A 43 -13.50 16.07 20.26
N GLU A 44 -14.44 15.62 21.09
CA GLU A 44 -15.33 16.51 21.87
C GLU A 44 -14.59 17.30 22.96
N LEU A 45 -13.49 16.76 23.50
CA LEU A 45 -12.77 17.41 24.59
C LEU A 45 -11.99 18.66 24.16
N ARG A 46 -11.59 18.82 22.88
CA ARG A 46 -10.77 19.97 22.41
C ARG A 46 -10.93 20.34 20.92
N GLY A 47 -12.04 20.03 20.26
CA GLY A 47 -12.38 20.55 18.93
C GLY A 47 -11.45 20.16 17.78
N ALA A 48 -10.65 19.10 17.92
CA ALA A 48 -9.73 18.60 16.88
C ALA A 48 -9.81 17.07 16.75
N PRO A 49 -9.72 16.50 15.53
CA PRO A 49 -9.78 15.06 15.33
C PRO A 49 -8.55 14.37 15.95
N LEU A 50 -8.79 13.27 16.67
CA LEU A 50 -7.75 12.39 17.21
C LEU A 50 -7.67 11.10 16.37
N MET A 51 -6.47 10.74 15.93
CA MET A 51 -6.19 9.49 15.24
C MET A 51 -5.33 8.59 16.13
N GLU A 52 -5.79 7.36 16.35
CA GLU A 52 -5.04 6.32 17.04
C GLU A 52 -4.41 5.38 16.02
N VAL A 53 -3.12 5.12 16.21
CA VAL A 53 -2.31 4.27 15.35
C VAL A 53 -1.66 3.20 16.21
N THR A 54 -2.12 1.96 16.07
CA THR A 54 -1.64 0.83 16.87
C THR A 54 -0.81 -0.11 16.02
N CYS A 55 0.40 -0.42 16.47
CA CYS A 55 1.30 -1.38 15.84
C CYS A 55 1.65 -2.51 16.82
N ALA A 56 2.23 -3.60 16.31
CA ALA A 56 2.52 -4.79 17.13
C ALA A 56 3.44 -4.52 18.35
N ARG A 57 4.15 -3.39 18.41
CA ARG A 57 5.11 -3.04 19.49
C ARG A 57 4.76 -1.76 20.26
N GLY A 58 3.59 -1.17 20.04
CA GLY A 58 3.16 0.05 20.72
C GLY A 58 1.98 0.76 20.07
N ALA A 59 1.53 1.84 20.68
CA ALA A 59 0.50 2.72 20.14
C ALA A 59 1.04 4.15 20.04
N THR A 60 0.73 4.82 18.93
CA THR A 60 1.02 6.23 18.70
C THR A 60 -0.30 6.98 18.56
N PHE A 61 -0.46 8.05 19.32
CA PHE A 61 -1.62 8.93 19.24
C PHE A 61 -1.24 10.19 18.48
N VAL A 62 -1.94 10.45 17.38
CA VAL A 62 -1.72 11.64 16.54
C VAL A 62 -2.87 12.60 16.76
N LYS A 63 -2.56 13.71 17.44
CA LYS A 63 -3.47 14.86 17.50
C LYS A 63 -3.06 15.84 16.40
N ALA A 64 -3.91 15.99 15.39
CA ALA A 64 -3.69 16.93 14.30
C ALA A 64 -4.74 18.05 14.36
N ASN A 65 -4.28 19.29 14.26
CA ASN A 65 -5.16 20.45 14.09
C ASN A 65 -5.53 20.68 12.61
N TRP A 66 -5.36 19.65 11.77
CA TRP A 66 -5.68 19.64 10.35
C TRP A 66 -6.21 18.26 9.96
N HIS A 67 -6.81 18.17 8.78
CA HIS A 67 -7.33 16.91 8.25
C HIS A 67 -6.17 15.99 7.81
N VAL A 68 -6.01 14.84 8.48
CA VAL A 68 -4.99 13.84 8.13
C VAL A 68 -5.56 12.88 7.09
N ARG A 69 -4.91 12.78 5.94
CA ARG A 69 -5.29 11.80 4.91
C ARG A 69 -4.47 10.51 5.05
N VAL A 70 -4.96 9.42 4.47
CA VAL A 70 -4.24 8.13 4.47
C VAL A 70 -2.88 8.25 3.78
N GLU A 71 -2.75 9.09 2.77
CA GLU A 71 -1.46 9.37 2.10
C GLU A 71 -0.43 10.01 3.05
N ASP A 72 -0.90 10.76 4.05
CA ASP A 72 -0.03 11.41 5.03
C ASP A 72 0.48 10.42 6.10
N LEU A 73 -0.11 9.21 6.21
CA LEU A 73 0.39 8.15 7.11
C LEU A 73 1.82 7.76 6.79
N GLN A 74 2.24 7.77 5.52
CA GLN A 74 3.63 7.47 5.15
C GLN A 74 4.64 8.48 5.69
N LYS A 75 4.22 9.73 5.91
CA LYS A 75 5.06 10.79 6.46
C LYS A 75 5.15 10.70 7.98
N ILE A 76 4.06 10.27 8.61
CA ILE A 76 3.92 10.16 10.07
C ILE A 76 4.56 8.85 10.57
N MET A 77 4.46 7.79 9.79
CA MET A 77 5.06 6.49 10.06
C MET A 77 6.11 6.16 9.00
N PRO A 78 7.40 6.36 9.28
CA PRO A 78 8.48 6.04 8.35
C PRO A 78 8.77 4.53 8.31
N THR A 79 7.74 3.68 8.46
CA THR A 79 7.89 2.23 8.32
C THR A 79 7.93 1.87 6.84
N GLU A 80 9.01 1.20 6.43
CA GLU A 80 9.07 0.59 5.11
C GLU A 80 8.40 -0.78 5.16
N GLY A 81 7.29 -0.93 4.44
CA GLY A 81 6.62 -2.22 4.31
C GLY A 81 5.77 -2.57 5.51
N CYS A 82 4.50 -2.17 5.49
CA CYS A 82 3.49 -2.68 6.41
C CYS A 82 2.12 -2.73 5.73
N ILE A 83 1.22 -3.51 6.33
CA ILE A 83 -0.20 -3.53 5.98
C ILE A 83 -0.92 -2.60 6.96
N ALA A 84 -1.50 -1.52 6.45
CA ALA A 84 -2.32 -0.60 7.23
C ALA A 84 -3.80 -0.93 7.04
N ILE A 85 -4.49 -1.26 8.14
CA ILE A 85 -5.93 -1.44 8.17
C ILE A 85 -6.55 -0.17 8.74
N VAL A 86 -7.39 0.49 7.96
CA VAL A 86 -7.96 1.80 8.28
C VAL A 86 -9.47 1.68 8.46
N ASN A 87 -9.96 1.90 9.67
CA ASN A 87 -11.38 1.80 9.98
C ASN A 87 -12.16 2.98 9.38
N GLY A 88 -13.31 2.68 8.76
CA GLY A 88 -14.19 3.67 8.10
C GLY A 88 -13.70 4.16 6.72
N PHE A 89 -12.56 3.66 6.22
CA PHE A 89 -11.97 4.13 4.96
C PHE A 89 -12.54 3.41 3.74
N ARG A 90 -13.05 4.16 2.74
CA ARG A 90 -13.67 3.59 1.52
C ARG A 90 -13.09 4.11 0.20
N SER A 91 -12.12 5.02 0.24
CA SER A 91 -11.64 5.67 -1.00
C SER A 91 -10.70 4.78 -1.83
N ARG A 92 -10.21 3.67 -1.26
CA ARG A 92 -9.45 2.61 -1.94
C ARG A 92 -10.11 1.25 -1.67
N ASP A 93 -9.44 0.18 -2.04
CA ASP A 93 -9.76 -1.19 -1.63
C ASP A 93 -10.22 -1.27 -0.16
N TYR A 94 -11.37 -1.89 0.08
CA TYR A 94 -11.93 -2.06 1.42
C TYR A 94 -12.63 -3.41 1.60
N ILE A 95 -12.82 -3.78 2.86
CA ILE A 95 -13.53 -4.97 3.32
C ILE A 95 -14.79 -4.51 4.05
N VAL A 96 -15.90 -5.19 3.81
CA VAL A 96 -17.14 -4.96 4.56
C VAL A 96 -17.22 -5.97 5.70
N ALA A 97 -17.20 -5.48 6.94
CA ALA A 97 -17.48 -6.27 8.13
C ALA A 97 -18.99 -6.22 8.40
N ALA A 98 -19.70 -7.29 8.05
CA ALA A 98 -21.15 -7.29 8.02
C ALA A 98 -21.72 -8.04 9.24
N ILE A 99 -22.39 -7.30 10.12
CA ILE A 99 -23.12 -7.84 11.27
C ILE A 99 -24.63 -7.84 11.04
N ARG A 100 -25.13 -7.01 10.12
CA ARG A 100 -26.54 -6.97 9.67
C ARG A 100 -26.62 -6.84 8.16
N SER A 101 -27.79 -7.16 7.60
CA SER A 101 -28.08 -7.02 6.16
C SER A 101 -27.86 -5.61 5.62
N GLU A 102 -28.00 -4.57 6.46
CA GLU A 102 -27.73 -3.19 6.05
C GLU A 102 -26.27 -2.96 5.63
N ASP A 103 -25.31 -3.67 6.24
CA ASP A 103 -23.88 -3.55 5.92
C ASP A 103 -23.58 -3.97 4.48
N LEU A 104 -24.38 -4.88 3.92
CA LEU A 104 -24.21 -5.36 2.56
C LEU A 104 -24.42 -4.24 1.53
N LYS A 105 -25.17 -3.18 1.89
CA LYS A 105 -25.33 -1.97 1.05
C LYS A 105 -24.03 -1.18 0.90
N LEU A 106 -23.03 -1.44 1.75
CA LEU A 106 -21.72 -0.82 1.68
C LEU A 106 -20.82 -1.48 0.61
N CYS A 107 -21.22 -2.63 0.07
CA CYS A 107 -20.50 -3.29 -1.01
C CYS A 107 -20.56 -2.45 -2.29
N GLY A 108 -19.41 -2.21 -2.89
CA GLY A 108 -19.26 -1.45 -4.13
C GLY A 108 -18.06 -1.97 -4.93
N GLU A 109 -17.65 -1.24 -5.97
CA GLU A 109 -16.60 -1.66 -6.90
C GLU A 109 -15.26 -2.02 -6.21
N LYS A 110 -14.88 -1.24 -5.20
CA LYS A 110 -13.63 -1.40 -4.44
C LYS A 110 -13.75 -2.40 -3.27
N CYS A 111 -14.92 -3.02 -3.09
CA CYS A 111 -15.11 -4.03 -2.07
C CYS A 111 -14.37 -5.31 -2.46
N ILE A 112 -13.32 -5.65 -1.70
CA ILE A 112 -12.54 -6.86 -1.92
C ILE A 112 -13.32 -8.07 -1.44
N ALA A 113 -13.92 -7.96 -0.25
CA ALA A 113 -14.51 -9.06 0.47
C ALA A 113 -15.59 -8.60 1.46
N VAL A 114 -16.50 -9.51 1.79
CA VAL A 114 -17.44 -9.39 2.90
C VAL A 114 -17.07 -10.42 3.96
N VAL A 115 -16.81 -9.95 5.17
CA VAL A 115 -16.58 -10.78 6.36
C VAL A 115 -17.88 -10.79 7.18
N PRO A 116 -18.65 -11.88 7.16
CA PRO A 116 -19.85 -11.98 7.97
C PRO A 116 -19.51 -12.19 9.45
N LEU A 117 -20.20 -11.47 10.32
CA LEU A 117 -20.05 -11.57 11.79
C LEU A 117 -21.24 -12.28 12.45
N SER A 118 -22.22 -12.73 11.65
CA SER A 118 -23.36 -13.55 12.08
C SER A 118 -23.71 -14.58 10.98
N ARG A 119 -24.33 -15.69 11.38
CA ARG A 119 -24.77 -16.74 10.44
C ARG A 119 -25.84 -16.25 9.47
N GLU A 120 -26.76 -15.43 9.96
CA GLU A 120 -27.84 -14.82 9.16
C GLU A 120 -27.27 -14.01 8.00
N VAL A 121 -26.26 -13.18 8.28
CA VAL A 121 -25.58 -12.39 7.25
C VAL A 121 -24.77 -13.28 6.32
N GLU A 122 -24.10 -14.31 6.84
CA GLU A 122 -23.35 -15.26 6.02
C GLU A 122 -24.22 -15.89 4.93
N GLU A 123 -25.41 -16.38 5.29
CA GLU A 123 -26.38 -16.95 4.35
C GLU A 123 -26.83 -15.93 3.29
N GLU A 124 -27.05 -14.68 3.70
CA GLU A 124 -27.46 -13.61 2.80
C GLU A 124 -26.35 -13.17 1.83
N VAL A 125 -25.10 -13.12 2.29
CA VAL A 125 -23.94 -12.86 1.43
C VAL A 125 -23.84 -13.94 0.36
N ARG A 126 -24.05 -15.21 0.72
CA ARG A 126 -24.08 -16.34 -0.24
C ARG A 126 -25.23 -16.20 -1.25
N SER A 127 -26.45 -15.89 -0.78
CA SER A 127 -27.61 -15.78 -1.67
C SER A 127 -27.50 -14.63 -2.68
N ARG A 128 -26.84 -13.53 -2.29
CA ARG A 128 -26.58 -12.37 -3.16
C ARG A 128 -25.35 -12.54 -4.06
N GLY A 129 -24.62 -13.67 -3.97
CA GLY A 129 -23.41 -13.92 -4.75
C GLY A 129 -22.27 -12.93 -4.45
N LEU A 130 -22.24 -12.36 -3.24
CA LEU A 130 -21.18 -11.45 -2.82
C LEU A 130 -19.91 -12.24 -2.45
N ARG A 131 -18.76 -11.56 -2.45
CA ARG A 131 -17.45 -12.17 -2.14
C ARG A 131 -17.30 -12.47 -0.65
N LEU A 132 -17.91 -13.55 -0.20
CA LEU A 132 -17.78 -14.07 1.16
C LEU A 132 -16.37 -14.56 1.43
N MET A 133 -15.74 -14.09 2.50
CA MET A 133 -14.44 -14.56 2.95
C MET A 133 -14.40 -14.60 4.49
N SER A 134 -13.76 -15.63 5.02
CA SER A 134 -13.34 -15.70 6.42
C SER A 134 -12.20 -14.72 6.72
N VAL A 135 -11.92 -14.51 8.01
CA VAL A 135 -10.81 -13.64 8.46
C VAL A 135 -9.46 -14.10 7.88
N ASP A 136 -9.19 -15.41 7.88
CA ASP A 136 -7.93 -15.98 7.39
C ASP A 136 -7.79 -15.86 5.87
N GLU A 137 -8.88 -16.04 5.14
CA GLU A 137 -8.91 -15.82 3.69
C GLU A 137 -8.65 -14.35 3.36
N VAL A 138 -9.27 -13.43 4.11
CA VAL A 138 -9.03 -11.99 3.95
C VAL A 138 -7.58 -11.64 4.24
N ALA A 139 -7.02 -12.11 5.35
CA ALA A 139 -5.62 -11.89 5.69
C ALA A 139 -4.69 -12.38 4.56
N SER A 140 -4.96 -13.57 4.02
CA SER A 140 -4.19 -14.14 2.90
C SER A 140 -4.28 -13.29 1.63
N GLU A 141 -5.47 -12.81 1.27
CA GLU A 141 -5.65 -11.95 0.09
C GLU A 141 -5.00 -10.56 0.26
N LEU A 142 -5.07 -9.98 1.47
CA LEU A 142 -4.39 -8.73 1.79
C LEU A 142 -2.87 -8.88 1.67
N LEU A 143 -2.32 -9.97 2.20
CA LEU A 143 -0.90 -10.28 2.05
C LEU A 143 -0.52 -10.41 0.57
N ARG A 144 -1.31 -11.15 -0.21
CA ARG A 144 -1.09 -11.34 -1.65
C ARG A 144 -1.08 -10.00 -2.39
N ARG A 145 -2.00 -9.09 -2.05
CA ARG A 145 -2.07 -7.74 -2.63
C ARG A 145 -0.89 -6.87 -2.22
N ALA A 146 -0.55 -6.84 -0.94
CA ALA A 146 0.57 -6.08 -0.41
C ALA A 146 1.90 -6.52 -1.05
N LEU A 147 2.11 -7.84 -1.20
CA LEU A 147 3.28 -8.39 -1.89
C LEU A 147 3.33 -7.98 -3.35
N ARG A 148 2.21 -8.03 -4.08
CA ARG A 148 2.17 -7.58 -5.49
C ARG A 148 2.53 -6.11 -5.64
N GLU A 149 2.02 -5.25 -4.77
CA GLU A 149 2.37 -3.82 -4.80
C GLU A 149 3.85 -3.62 -4.52
N LEU A 150 4.42 -4.33 -3.54
CA LEU A 150 5.82 -4.22 -3.21
C LEU A 150 6.75 -4.79 -4.29
N LEU A 151 6.34 -5.86 -4.96
CA LEU A 151 7.08 -6.46 -6.06
C LEU A 151 7.20 -5.52 -7.26
N ARG A 152 6.25 -4.61 -7.48
CA ARG A 152 6.35 -3.58 -8.53
C ARG A 152 7.49 -2.59 -8.28
N GLU A 153 7.91 -2.42 -7.03
CA GLU A 153 9.06 -1.57 -6.66
C GLU A 153 10.40 -2.28 -6.82
N LEU A 154 10.39 -3.61 -6.97
CA LEU A 154 11.57 -4.44 -7.09
C LEU A 154 11.83 -4.79 -8.57
N PRO A 155 13.10 -5.05 -8.94
CA PRO A 155 13.45 -5.30 -10.34
C PRO A 155 12.91 -6.63 -10.88
N GLY A 156 12.57 -7.60 -10.03
CA GLY A 156 12.09 -8.93 -10.45
C GLY A 156 13.16 -9.84 -11.06
N LEU A 157 14.45 -9.52 -10.89
CA LEU A 157 15.56 -10.31 -11.46
C LEU A 157 15.91 -11.57 -10.67
N ASN A 158 15.52 -11.65 -9.39
CA ASN A 158 15.94 -12.73 -8.48
C ASN A 158 17.47 -12.96 -8.46
N CYS A 159 18.26 -11.88 -8.53
CA CYS A 159 19.71 -11.94 -8.70
C CYS A 159 20.53 -12.39 -7.48
N GLY A 160 19.97 -12.33 -6.26
CA GLY A 160 20.70 -12.70 -5.04
C GLY A 160 21.58 -11.60 -4.44
N ASP A 161 21.86 -10.49 -5.14
CA ASP A 161 22.80 -9.45 -4.71
C ASP A 161 22.48 -8.81 -3.34
N CYS A 162 21.19 -8.79 -2.95
CA CYS A 162 20.74 -8.27 -1.66
C CYS A 162 20.71 -9.33 -0.54
N GLY A 163 21.19 -10.55 -0.79
CA GLY A 163 21.21 -11.66 0.15
C GLY A 163 19.92 -12.48 0.22
N TYR A 164 18.95 -12.24 -0.67
CA TYR A 164 17.70 -13.00 -0.78
C TYR A 164 17.63 -13.75 -2.10
N SER A 165 17.13 -15.00 -2.08
CA SER A 165 17.06 -15.87 -3.26
C SER A 165 16.04 -15.42 -4.30
N SER A 166 15.07 -14.59 -3.91
CA SER A 166 14.10 -14.00 -4.83
C SER A 166 13.65 -12.61 -4.39
N CYS A 167 13.17 -11.81 -5.34
CA CYS A 167 12.54 -10.52 -5.06
C CYS A 167 11.29 -10.69 -4.18
N GLU A 168 10.58 -11.81 -4.28
CA GLU A 168 9.44 -12.13 -3.42
C GLU A 168 9.87 -12.40 -1.98
N GLN A 169 10.97 -13.13 -1.76
CA GLN A 169 11.52 -13.32 -0.43
C GLN A 169 11.92 -11.98 0.19
N MET A 170 12.60 -11.12 -0.57
CA MET A 170 12.94 -9.77 -0.11
C MET A 170 11.68 -8.93 0.20
N ALA A 171 10.68 -8.96 -0.68
CA ALA A 171 9.41 -8.25 -0.46
C ALA A 171 8.72 -8.72 0.83
N SER A 172 8.69 -10.03 1.08
CA SER A 172 8.15 -10.59 2.32
C SER A 172 8.90 -10.06 3.55
N MET A 173 10.24 -10.03 3.53
CA MET A 173 11.03 -9.51 4.66
C MET A 173 10.78 -8.03 4.94
N VAL A 174 10.58 -7.23 3.88
CA VAL A 174 10.21 -5.82 4.03
C VAL A 174 8.79 -5.68 4.62
N LEU A 175 7.79 -6.45 4.16
CA LEU A 175 6.44 -6.43 4.76
C LEU A 175 6.40 -6.93 6.21
N LYS A 176 7.36 -7.78 6.61
CA LYS A 176 7.55 -8.18 8.01
C LYS A 176 8.22 -7.09 8.85
N GLY A 177 8.63 -5.98 8.24
CA GLY A 177 9.36 -4.89 8.90
C GLY A 177 10.78 -5.30 9.33
N LEU A 178 11.33 -6.35 8.74
CA LEU A 178 12.68 -6.86 9.05
C LEU A 178 13.74 -6.32 8.09
N GLU A 179 13.32 -5.71 6.98
CA GLU A 179 14.21 -5.14 5.98
C GLU A 179 13.66 -3.89 5.33
N SER A 180 14.55 -3.18 4.62
CA SER A 180 14.23 -2.03 3.80
C SER A 180 14.36 -2.34 2.31
N LEU A 181 13.51 -1.71 1.48
CA LEU A 181 13.66 -1.76 0.03
C LEU A 181 15.01 -1.18 -0.44
N SER A 182 15.62 -0.31 0.36
CA SER A 182 16.94 0.28 0.06
C SER A 182 18.06 -0.77 0.02
N LYS A 183 17.88 -1.94 0.64
CA LYS A 183 18.84 -3.05 0.59
C LYS A 183 18.99 -3.64 -0.82
N CYS A 184 18.01 -3.41 -1.71
CA CYS A 184 18.10 -3.87 -3.09
C CYS A 184 18.96 -2.90 -3.89
N SER A 185 20.23 -3.27 -4.12
CA SER A 185 21.18 -2.49 -4.94
C SER A 185 20.72 -2.27 -6.38
N LYS A 186 19.78 -3.11 -6.86
CA LYS A 186 19.22 -3.08 -8.22
C LYS A 186 17.82 -2.44 -8.28
N ARG A 187 17.35 -1.83 -7.18
CA ARG A 187 16.05 -1.15 -7.15
C ARG A 187 16.00 -0.04 -8.21
N SER A 188 14.85 0.09 -8.88
CA SER A 188 14.64 1.12 -9.88
C SER A 188 14.77 2.50 -9.24
N ILE A 189 15.50 3.40 -9.89
CA ILE A 189 15.46 4.83 -9.61
C ILE A 189 14.09 5.33 -10.09
N PRO A 190 13.40 6.20 -9.36
CA PRO A 190 12.16 6.81 -9.85
C PRO A 190 12.49 7.63 -11.11
N VAL A 191 11.95 7.21 -12.25
CA VAL A 191 12.02 7.96 -13.52
C VAL A 191 10.74 8.74 -13.67
N LYS A 192 10.86 10.06 -13.82
CA LYS A 192 9.77 10.94 -14.21
C LYS A 192 9.94 11.28 -15.70
N LEU A 193 8.91 11.02 -16.51
CA LEU A 193 8.86 11.41 -17.90
C LEU A 193 7.79 12.49 -18.09
N GLU A 194 8.18 13.59 -18.72
CA GLU A 194 7.28 14.67 -19.14
C GLU A 194 7.40 14.83 -20.66
N VAL A 195 6.26 14.94 -21.34
CA VAL A 195 6.16 15.22 -22.77
C VAL A 195 5.31 16.48 -22.92
N ASP A 196 5.89 17.54 -23.48
CA ASP A 196 5.25 18.86 -23.62
C ASP A 196 4.66 19.40 -22.30
N GLY A 197 5.38 19.18 -21.20
CA GLY A 197 4.96 19.59 -19.85
C GLY A 197 3.88 18.70 -19.22
N VAL A 198 3.43 17.65 -19.91
CA VAL A 198 2.47 16.67 -19.38
C VAL A 198 3.22 15.46 -18.83
N GLU A 199 2.98 15.13 -17.57
CA GLU A 199 3.58 13.95 -16.93
C GLU A 199 2.99 12.66 -17.50
N VAL A 200 3.87 11.80 -18.04
CA VAL A 200 3.51 10.48 -18.58
C VAL A 200 3.77 9.42 -17.52
N LYS A 201 2.71 8.73 -17.08
CA LYS A 201 2.82 7.61 -16.13
C LYS A 201 3.48 6.42 -16.80
N LEU A 202 4.70 6.10 -16.38
CA LEU A 202 5.41 4.91 -16.80
C LEU A 202 4.97 3.69 -15.99
N ASN A 203 4.85 2.54 -16.65
CA ASN A 203 4.68 1.26 -15.94
C ASN A 203 6.03 0.81 -15.35
N PRO A 204 6.04 -0.18 -14.41
CA PRO A 204 7.27 -0.61 -13.76
C PRO A 204 8.38 -1.08 -14.71
N PHE A 205 8.01 -1.79 -15.79
CA PHE A 205 8.96 -2.25 -16.79
C PHE A 205 9.62 -1.07 -17.52
N THR A 206 8.83 -0.11 -18.00
CA THR A 206 9.32 1.06 -18.74
C THR A 206 10.16 1.97 -17.86
N THR A 207 9.75 2.22 -16.60
CA THR A 207 10.54 2.98 -15.62
C THR A 207 11.94 2.38 -15.47
N ARG A 208 12.00 1.05 -15.32
CA ARG A 208 13.26 0.34 -15.16
C ARG A 208 14.12 0.40 -16.42
N MET A 209 13.52 0.22 -17.59
CA MET A 209 14.22 0.32 -18.88
C MET A 209 14.92 1.68 -19.02
N PHE A 210 14.20 2.78 -18.80
CA PHE A 210 14.79 4.13 -18.84
C PHE A 210 15.91 4.29 -17.81
N ALA A 211 15.71 3.83 -16.57
CA ALA A 211 16.72 3.93 -15.52
C ALA A 211 18.03 3.20 -15.90
N GLU A 212 17.95 1.98 -16.43
CA GLU A 212 19.13 1.21 -16.83
C GLU A 212 19.83 1.80 -18.05
N VAL A 213 19.07 2.24 -19.07
CA VAL A 213 19.63 2.90 -20.26
C VAL A 213 20.37 4.17 -19.87
N LEU A 214 19.73 5.06 -19.09
CA LEU A 214 20.35 6.30 -18.64
C LEU A 214 21.57 6.02 -17.75
N ARG A 215 21.50 5.03 -16.86
CA ARG A 215 22.65 4.65 -16.03
C ARG A 215 23.84 4.18 -16.87
N GLY A 216 23.59 3.37 -17.90
CA GLY A 216 24.62 2.92 -18.84
C GLY A 216 25.27 4.09 -19.57
N LEU A 217 24.46 5.02 -20.09
CA LEU A 217 24.95 6.22 -20.77
C LEU A 217 25.77 7.12 -19.84
N ILE A 218 25.35 7.31 -18.59
CA ILE A 218 26.07 8.14 -17.61
C ILE A 218 27.41 7.51 -17.22
N ALA A 219 27.46 6.17 -17.08
CA ALA A 219 28.65 5.47 -16.64
C ALA A 219 29.86 5.66 -17.57
N ILE A 220 29.63 5.97 -18.85
CA ILE A 220 30.67 6.22 -19.85
C ILE A 220 31.04 7.72 -19.98
N LEU A 221 30.30 8.63 -19.36
CA LEU A 221 30.58 10.07 -19.44
C LEU A 221 31.81 10.45 -18.60
N LYS A 222 32.71 11.23 -19.20
CA LYS A 222 33.85 11.83 -18.49
C LYS A 222 33.36 12.99 -17.63
N GLY A 223 33.91 13.11 -16.42
CA GLY A 223 33.63 14.24 -15.52
C GLY A 223 32.34 14.14 -14.71
N VAL A 224 31.56 13.06 -14.86
CA VAL A 224 30.34 12.86 -14.06
C VAL A 224 30.65 12.02 -12.81
N PRO A 225 30.26 12.46 -11.60
CA PRO A 225 30.48 11.70 -10.37
C PRO A 225 29.77 10.33 -10.42
N LYS A 226 30.50 9.25 -10.10
CA LYS A 226 29.96 7.87 -10.07
C LYS A 226 28.84 7.64 -9.04
N LYS A 227 28.64 8.60 -8.12
CA LYS A 227 27.59 8.61 -7.09
C LYS A 227 26.66 9.82 -7.27
N SER A 228 26.29 10.15 -8.51
CA SER A 228 25.35 11.25 -8.77
C SER A 228 23.92 10.86 -8.35
N CYS A 229 23.27 11.73 -7.59
CA CYS A 229 21.96 11.46 -6.98
C CYS A 229 20.76 11.98 -7.81
N ARG A 230 20.99 12.80 -8.84
CA ARG A 230 19.93 13.35 -9.70
C ARG A 230 20.43 13.59 -11.13
N VAL A 231 19.65 13.13 -12.10
CA VAL A 231 19.92 13.28 -13.54
C VAL A 231 18.69 13.95 -14.17
N LYS A 232 18.91 14.94 -15.02
CA LYS A 232 17.87 15.54 -15.87
C LYS A 232 18.30 15.36 -17.32
N LEU A 233 17.42 14.80 -18.15
CA LEU A 233 17.61 14.70 -19.59
C LEU A 233 16.51 15.50 -20.26
N GLU A 234 16.88 16.44 -21.12
CA GLU A 234 15.96 17.19 -21.98
C GLU A 234 16.32 16.86 -23.43
N VAL A 235 15.31 16.51 -24.23
CA VAL A 235 15.48 16.16 -25.64
C VAL A 235 14.55 17.06 -26.44
N HIS A 236 15.12 17.78 -27.42
CA HIS A 236 14.36 18.56 -28.38
C HIS A 236 14.31 17.78 -29.70
N PHE A 237 13.13 17.32 -30.09
CA PHE A 237 12.93 16.72 -31.39
C PHE A 237 12.68 17.85 -32.39
N GLU A 238 13.50 17.97 -33.43
CA GLU A 238 13.12 18.72 -34.64
C GLU A 238 12.07 17.88 -35.37
N GLU A 239 10.98 18.50 -35.83
CA GLU A 239 9.97 17.80 -36.65
C GLU A 239 10.69 17.12 -37.82
N LEU A 240 10.62 15.78 -37.87
CA LEU A 240 10.96 15.04 -39.07
C LEU A 240 9.96 15.49 -40.13
N ASN A 241 10.43 16.38 -41.01
CA ASN A 241 9.68 16.93 -42.11
C ASN A 241 8.97 15.77 -42.84
N PRO A 242 7.62 15.70 -42.84
CA PRO A 242 6.89 14.65 -43.53
C PRO A 242 6.92 14.97 -45.03
N ALA A 243 8.08 14.73 -45.66
CA ALA A 243 8.28 14.93 -47.08
C ALA A 243 9.18 13.80 -47.65
N SER A 244 8.56 12.68 -47.97
CA SER A 244 8.79 11.93 -49.23
C SER A 244 7.58 11.04 -49.52
#